data_AF-A0A7W9W8Y5-F1
#
_entry.id   AF-A0A7W9W8Y5-F1
#
_cell.length_a   1.000
_cell.length_b   1.000
_cell.length_c   1.000
_cell.angle_alpha   90.00
_cell.angle_beta   90.00
_cell.angle_gamma   90.00
#
_symmetry.space_group_name_H-M   'P 1'
#
loop_
_entity.id
_entity.type
_entity.pdbx_description
1 polymer ?
#
loop_
_entity_poly.entity_id
_entity_poly.type
_entity_poly.pdbx_seq_one_letter_code
_entity_poly.pdbx_strand_id
1 'polypeptide(L)'
;MSGYTHRLYKQHLACFACRKVWRQERLDSESAPLCPDCHQPLTDMGKDFKAPRRNATAQWAKAEALVKNGIRFSSLGTSGTIPQRLNEVEAFVEARAQSAAEQAAASERYERQRAKEQRLAEVWDRREQQRVRQYQKKLSRPAD
;
A
#
# COMPACT_ATOMS: atom_id res chain seq x y z
N MET A 1 30.67 5.78 -0.96
CA MET A 1 29.71 4.78 -0.45
C MET A 1 28.66 5.53 0.37
N SER A 2 27.49 5.81 -0.21
CA SER A 2 26.44 6.58 0.47
C SER A 2 25.96 5.84 1.71
N GLY A 3 26.27 6.39 2.88
CA GLY A 3 25.76 5.94 4.17
C GLY A 3 24.27 6.20 4.27
N TYR A 4 23.45 5.28 3.75
CA TYR A 4 22.05 5.21 4.10
C TYR A 4 21.95 4.72 5.53
N THR A 5 22.04 5.65 6.48
CA THR A 5 21.55 5.40 7.84
C THR A 5 20.07 5.05 7.69
N HIS A 6 19.72 3.77 7.91
CA HIS A 6 18.34 3.36 8.10
C HIS A 6 17.83 4.10 9.33
N ARG A 7 17.30 5.31 9.13
CA ARG A 7 16.56 6.03 10.15
C ARG A 7 15.36 5.14 10.44
N LEU A 8 15.43 4.35 11.50
CA LEU A 8 14.32 3.54 11.97
C LEU A 8 13.17 4.51 12.25
N TYR A 9 12.21 4.55 11.33
CA TYR A 9 11.13 5.53 11.36
C TYR A 9 10.18 5.19 12.51
N LYS A 10 10.22 6.01 13.57
CA LYS A 10 9.35 5.88 14.73
C LYS A 10 7.90 6.08 14.32
N GLN A 11 7.02 5.19 14.77
CA GLN A 11 5.57 5.35 14.62
C GLN A 11 5.01 6.15 15.80
N HIS A 12 3.89 6.80 15.57
CA HIS A 12 3.11 7.44 16.62
C HIS A 12 2.07 6.45 17.15
N LEU A 13 2.24 6.09 18.41
CA LEU A 13 1.31 5.23 19.14
C LEU A 13 0.39 6.08 19.99
N ALA A 14 -0.92 5.95 19.81
CA ALA A 14 -1.91 6.73 20.53
C ALA A 14 -2.72 5.88 21.52
N CYS A 15 -2.95 6.43 22.71
CA CYS A 15 -4.00 5.94 23.61
C CYS A 15 -5.22 6.85 23.48
N PHE A 16 -6.35 6.32 23.03
CA PHE A 16 -7.58 7.09 22.88
C PHE A 16 -8.29 7.37 24.21
N ALA A 17 -8.10 6.52 25.22
CA ALA A 17 -8.62 6.75 26.57
C ALA A 17 -7.91 7.94 27.26
N CYS A 18 -6.56 7.95 27.23
CA CYS A 18 -5.77 9.03 27.81
C CYS A 18 -5.61 10.25 26.90
N ARG A 19 -5.83 10.09 25.59
CA ARG A 19 -5.58 11.08 24.53
C ARG A 19 -4.13 11.59 24.56
N LYS A 20 -3.22 10.63 24.60
CA LYS A 20 -1.76 10.83 24.64
C LYS A 20 -1.09 10.03 23.52
N VAL A 21 0.08 10.50 23.10
CA VAL A 21 0.87 9.88 22.02
C VAL A 21 2.29 9.61 22.50
N TRP A 22 2.80 8.43 22.15
CA TRP A 22 4.17 8.02 22.34
C TRP A 22 4.83 7.79 20.98
N ARG A 23 6.14 8.05 20.90
CA ARG A 23 6.93 7.74 19.71
C ARG A 23 7.75 6.49 20.02
N GLN A 24 7.48 5.42 19.30
CA GLN A 24 8.19 4.15 19.48
C GLN A 24 8.75 3.68 18.15
N GLU A 25 9.90 3.02 18.20
CA GLU A 25 10.37 2.24 17.06
C GLU A 25 9.36 1.13 16.79
N ARG A 26 9.17 0.78 15.52
CA ARG A 26 8.27 -0.32 15.16
C ARG A 26 8.81 -1.57 15.86
N LEU A 27 8.13 -1.98 16.93
CA LEU A 27 8.37 -3.28 17.53
C LEU A 27 7.69 -4.29 16.61
N ASP A 28 8.44 -5.27 16.15
CA ASP A 28 7.93 -6.42 15.39
C ASP A 28 7.17 -7.39 16.32
N SER A 29 6.47 -6.83 17.31
CA SER A 29 5.70 -7.53 18.31
C SER A 29 4.31 -7.80 17.77
N GLU A 30 3.86 -9.05 17.83
CA GLU A 30 2.47 -9.42 17.53
C GLU A 30 1.47 -8.78 18.49
N SER A 31 1.92 -8.37 19.68
CA SER A 31 1.09 -7.72 20.69
C SER A 31 1.17 -6.20 20.60
N ALA A 32 0.00 -5.54 20.61
CA ALA A 32 -0.09 -4.09 20.70
C ALA A 32 0.48 -3.61 22.05
N PRO A 33 1.37 -2.60 22.08
CA PRO A 33 1.93 -2.10 23.32
C PRO A 33 0.83 -1.46 24.18
N LEU A 34 0.94 -1.57 25.51
CA LEU A 34 -0.03 -1.01 26.44
C LEU A 34 0.34 0.42 26.85
N CYS A 35 -0.67 1.23 27.17
CA CYS A 35 -0.49 2.57 27.68
C CYS A 35 0.11 2.54 29.10
N PRO A 36 1.19 3.28 29.38
CA PRO A 36 1.80 3.30 30.71
C PRO A 36 0.94 3.98 31.79
N ASP A 37 -0.08 4.75 31.41
CA ASP A 37 -0.94 5.46 32.37
C ASP A 37 -2.23 4.68 32.71
N CYS A 38 -2.83 3.99 31.74
CA CYS A 38 -4.14 3.35 31.90
C CYS A 38 -4.19 1.88 31.47
N HIS A 39 -3.07 1.34 31.02
CA HIS A 39 -2.91 -0.04 30.54
C HIS A 39 -3.85 -0.45 29.39
N GLN A 40 -4.47 0.51 28.70
CA GLN A 40 -5.24 0.25 27.48
C GLN A 40 -4.30 0.06 26.27
N PRO A 41 -4.69 -0.74 25.26
CA PRO A 41 -3.90 -0.91 24.05
C PRO A 41 -3.60 0.42 23.34
N LEU A 42 -2.35 0.60 22.93
CA LEU A 42 -1.94 1.69 22.07
C LEU A 42 -2.19 1.32 20.61
N THR A 43 -2.65 2.30 19.84
CA THR A 43 -2.95 2.15 18.42
C THR A 43 -1.87 2.83 17.58
N ASP A 44 -1.36 2.15 16.56
CA ASP A 44 -0.44 2.73 15.58
C ASP A 44 -1.17 3.69 14.63
N MET A 45 -0.83 4.97 14.75
CA MET A 45 -1.39 6.07 13.98
C MET A 45 -0.60 6.37 12.70
N GLY A 46 0.58 5.77 12.49
CA GLY A 46 1.46 6.08 11.38
C GLY A 46 2.53 7.14 11.70
N LYS A 47 3.37 7.42 10.70
CA LYS A 47 4.57 8.27 10.81
C LYS A 47 4.28 9.77 10.87
N ASP A 48 3.22 10.21 10.22
CA ASP A 48 2.93 11.62 9.99
C ASP A 48 1.77 12.13 10.86
N PHE A 49 1.42 11.35 11.90
CA PHE A 49 0.33 11.69 12.80
C PHE A 49 0.66 12.92 13.66
N LYS A 50 -0.18 13.95 13.53
CA LYS A 50 -0.14 15.14 14.38
C LYS A 50 -1.18 14.99 15.48
N ALA A 51 -0.72 14.72 16.70
CA ALA A 51 -1.57 14.58 17.87
C ALA A 51 -2.41 15.85 18.10
N PRO A 52 -3.76 15.73 18.15
CA PRO A 52 -4.61 16.85 18.53
C PRO A 52 -4.36 17.28 19.98
N ARG A 53 -4.86 18.46 20.36
CA ARG A 53 -4.93 18.85 21.78
C ARG A 53 -5.72 17.81 22.56
N ARG A 54 -5.32 17.53 23.81
CA ARG A 54 -5.94 16.48 24.65
C ARG A 54 -7.45 16.65 24.84
N ASN A 55 -7.94 17.89 24.90
CA ASN A 55 -9.36 18.22 25.05
C ASN A 55 -10.14 18.28 23.73
N ALA A 56 -9.49 18.14 22.57
CA ALA A 56 -10.13 18.18 21.26
C ALA A 56 -10.83 16.85 20.94
N THR A 57 -11.88 16.52 21.70
CA THR A 57 -12.57 15.22 21.66
C THR A 57 -13.03 14.82 20.25
N ALA A 58 -13.58 15.76 19.48
CA ALA A 58 -14.01 15.52 18.11
C ALA A 58 -12.85 15.11 17.18
N GLN A 59 -11.67 15.71 17.36
CA GLN A 59 -10.49 15.38 16.55
C GLN A 59 -9.90 14.02 16.95
N TRP A 60 -9.95 13.68 18.23
CA TRP A 60 -9.58 12.35 18.72
C TRP A 60 -10.53 11.26 18.20
N ALA A 61 -11.85 11.50 18.25
CA ALA A 61 -12.85 10.58 17.72
C ALA A 61 -12.66 10.35 16.22
N LYS A 62 -12.34 11.40 15.45
CA LYS A 62 -12.01 11.28 14.03
C LYS A 62 -10.77 10.41 13.79
N ALA A 63 -9.70 10.68 14.52
CA ALA A 63 -8.46 9.91 14.40
C ALA A 63 -8.68 8.44 14.74
N GLU A 64 -9.49 8.15 15.76
CA GLU A 64 -9.89 6.79 16.13
C GLU A 64 -10.71 6.11 15.04
N ALA A 65 -11.72 6.80 14.49
CA ALA A 65 -12.56 6.28 13.42
C ALA A 65 -11.75 5.95 12.15
N LEU A 66 -10.79 6.80 11.77
CA LEU A 66 -9.90 6.55 10.63
C LEU A 66 -9.06 5.28 10.82
N VAL A 67 -8.41 5.13 11.98
CA VAL A 67 -7.53 3.98 12.20
C VAL A 67 -8.31 2.68 12.39
N LYS A 68 -9.51 2.72 12.98
CA LYS A 68 -10.43 1.56 13.02
C LYS A 68 -10.80 1.07 11.62
N ASN A 69 -10.84 1.97 10.63
CA ASN A 69 -11.04 1.63 9.22
C ASN A 69 -9.72 1.36 8.47
N GLY A 70 -8.62 1.09 9.19
CA GLY A 70 -7.31 0.75 8.61
C GLY A 70 -6.54 1.94 8.03
N ILE A 71 -7.04 3.17 8.16
CA ILE A 71 -6.41 4.38 7.61
C ILE A 71 -5.40 4.92 8.63
N ARG A 72 -4.12 4.85 8.28
CA ARG A 72 -3.01 5.42 9.06
C ARG A 72 -2.51 6.72 8.44
N PHE A 73 -1.98 7.61 9.26
CA PHE A 73 -1.40 8.88 8.86
C PHE A 73 0.04 8.66 8.37
N SER A 74 0.19 8.38 7.07
CA SER A 74 1.48 8.28 6.43
C SER A 74 1.46 8.92 5.04
N SER A 75 2.50 9.69 4.76
CA SER A 75 2.83 10.36 3.49
C SER A 75 2.81 9.44 2.26
N LEU A 76 3.03 8.14 2.45
CA LEU A 76 3.00 7.14 1.37
C LEU A 76 1.65 6.39 1.25
N GLY A 77 0.73 6.59 2.19
CA GLY A 77 -0.46 5.74 2.37
C GLY A 77 -1.80 6.48 2.41
N THR A 78 -1.81 7.80 2.39
CA THR A 78 -3.04 8.60 2.21
C THR A 78 -3.01 9.29 0.86
N SER A 79 -3.39 8.57 -0.20
CA SER A 79 -3.75 9.20 -1.46
C SER A 79 -5.09 9.91 -1.27
N GLY A 80 -5.06 11.23 -1.16
CA GLY A 80 -6.25 12.09 -1.00
C GLY A 80 -6.24 12.95 0.26
N THR A 81 -7.19 13.90 0.31
CA THR A 81 -7.37 14.79 1.47
C THR A 81 -8.02 14.03 2.62
N ILE A 82 -7.32 13.93 3.75
CA ILE A 82 -7.87 13.34 4.98
C ILE A 82 -9.09 14.16 5.42
N PRO A 83 -10.21 13.51 5.81
CA PRO A 83 -11.39 14.19 6.34
C PRO A 83 -11.07 15.20 7.44
N GLN A 84 -11.74 16.35 7.39
CA GLN A 84 -11.57 17.38 8.41
C GLN A 84 -12.49 17.13 9.60
N ARG A 85 -13.69 16.59 9.32
CA ARG A 85 -14.74 16.29 10.31
C ARG A 85 -14.97 14.80 10.48
N LEU A 86 -15.60 14.42 11.59
CA LEU A 86 -15.91 13.02 11.90
C LEU A 86 -16.97 12.43 10.96
N ASN A 87 -18.00 13.19 10.62
CA ASN A 87 -19.09 12.74 9.73
C ASN A 87 -18.63 12.49 8.28
N GLU A 88 -17.49 13.05 7.88
CA GLU A 88 -16.90 12.84 6.56
C GLU A 88 -16.10 11.53 6.47
N VAL A 89 -15.83 10.86 7.61
CA VAL A 89 -14.97 9.66 7.65
C VAL A 89 -15.59 8.49 6.92
N GLU A 90 -16.89 8.25 7.07
CA GLU A 90 -17.58 7.13 6.45
C GLU A 90 -17.55 7.22 4.92
N ALA A 91 -18.00 8.35 4.37
CA ALA A 91 -17.94 8.63 2.93
C ALA A 91 -16.52 8.53 2.36
N PHE A 92 -15.51 8.96 3.15
CA PHE A 92 -14.10 8.83 2.75
C PHE A 92 -13.64 7.37 2.68
N VAL A 93 -14.02 6.54 3.65
CA VAL A 93 -13.71 5.10 3.68
C VAL A 93 -14.33 4.39 2.49
N GLU A 94 -15.60 4.70 2.19
CA GLU A 94 -16.33 4.13 1.05
C GLU A 94 -15.68 4.51 -0.29
N ALA A 95 -15.41 5.79 -0.51
CA ALA A 95 -14.75 6.27 -1.71
C ALA A 95 -13.39 5.59 -1.93
N ARG A 96 -12.63 5.40 -0.84
CA ARG A 96 -11.34 4.71 -0.90
C ARG A 96 -11.49 3.23 -1.26
N ALA A 97 -12.49 2.55 -0.70
CA ALA A 97 -12.78 1.16 -1.04
C ALA A 97 -13.16 1.00 -2.52
N GLN A 98 -13.98 1.91 -3.05
CA GLN A 98 -14.35 1.94 -4.47
C GLN A 98 -13.12 2.14 -5.37
N SER A 99 -12.29 3.14 -5.09
CA SER A 99 -11.06 3.38 -5.86
C SER A 99 -10.10 2.19 -5.80
N ALA A 100 -10.00 1.51 -4.65
CA ALA A 100 -9.17 0.31 -4.54
C ALA A 100 -9.72 -0.85 -5.40
N ALA A 101 -11.04 -1.05 -5.42
CA ALA A 101 -11.68 -2.04 -6.27
C ALA A 101 -11.50 -1.74 -7.77
N GLU A 102 -11.63 -0.47 -8.17
CA GLU A 102 -11.38 -0.03 -9.55
C GLU A 102 -9.93 -0.27 -9.97
N GLN A 103 -8.96 0.06 -9.11
CA GLN A 103 -7.54 -0.17 -9.37
C GLN A 103 -7.23 -1.67 -9.48
N ALA A 104 -7.81 -2.51 -8.63
CA ALA A 104 -7.65 -3.96 -8.70
C ALA A 104 -8.20 -4.51 -10.03
N ALA A 105 -9.40 -4.08 -10.43
CA ALA A 105 -10.01 -4.47 -11.70
C ALA A 105 -9.20 -3.98 -12.90
N ALA A 106 -8.63 -2.77 -12.84
CA ALA A 106 -7.75 -2.24 -13.88
C ALA A 106 -6.44 -3.04 -13.99
N SER A 107 -5.83 -3.40 -12.86
CA SER A 107 -4.63 -4.25 -12.81
C SER A 107 -4.89 -5.60 -13.45
N GLU A 108 -6.00 -6.25 -13.10
CA GLU A 108 -6.36 -7.56 -13.67
C GLU A 108 -6.56 -7.47 -15.20
N ARG A 109 -7.22 -6.42 -15.69
CA ARG A 109 -7.38 -6.18 -17.14
C ARG A 109 -6.03 -6.02 -17.83
N TYR A 110 -5.13 -5.23 -17.25
CA TYR A 110 -3.78 -5.03 -17.78
C TYR A 110 -2.99 -6.33 -17.85
N GLU A 111 -3.04 -7.15 -16.80
CA GLU A 111 -2.38 -8.46 -16.76
C GLU A 111 -2.92 -9.41 -17.84
N ARG A 112 -4.24 -9.45 -18.02
CA ARG A 112 -4.87 -10.25 -19.09
C ARG A 112 -4.42 -9.77 -20.48
N GLN A 113 -4.35 -8.46 -20.70
CA GLN A 113 -3.88 -7.90 -21.97
C GLN A 113 -2.41 -8.25 -22.20
N ARG A 114 -1.55 -8.05 -21.21
CA ARG A 114 -0.14 -8.44 -21.27
C ARG A 114 0.05 -9.92 -21.57
N ALA A 115 -0.70 -10.79 -20.93
CA ALA A 115 -0.64 -12.23 -21.20
C ALA A 115 -1.05 -12.56 -22.65
N LYS A 116 -2.04 -11.85 -23.19
CA LYS A 116 -2.45 -12.01 -24.60
C LYS A 116 -1.35 -11.54 -25.56
N GLU A 117 -0.74 -10.39 -25.30
CA GLU A 117 0.36 -9.84 -26.10
C GLU A 117 1.59 -10.76 -26.05
N GLN A 118 1.95 -11.28 -24.87
CA GLN A 118 3.03 -12.25 -24.69
C GLN A 118 2.77 -13.52 -25.51
N ARG A 119 1.55 -14.09 -25.44
CA ARG A 119 1.19 -15.27 -26.26
C ARG A 119 1.28 -14.98 -27.76
N LEU A 120 0.85 -13.81 -28.21
CA LEU A 120 0.96 -13.43 -29.62
C LEU A 120 2.43 -13.29 -30.06
N ALA A 121 3.28 -12.71 -29.20
CA ALA A 121 4.72 -12.61 -29.44
C ALA A 121 5.37 -13.99 -29.52
N GLU A 122 5.04 -14.92 -28.62
CA GLU A 122 5.52 -16.31 -28.65
C GLU A 122 5.11 -17.05 -29.93
N VAL A 123 3.87 -16.85 -30.41
CA VAL A 123 3.40 -17.43 -31.67
C VAL A 123 4.19 -16.89 -32.85
N TRP A 124 4.43 -15.57 -32.89
CA TRP A 124 5.22 -14.93 -33.93
C TRP A 124 6.67 -15.39 -33.92
N ASP A 125 7.30 -15.43 -32.74
CA ASP A 125 8.68 -15.90 -32.56
C ASP A 125 8.83 -17.36 -33.02
N ARG A 126 7.89 -18.24 -32.63
CA ARG A 126 7.88 -19.64 -33.09
C ARG A 126 7.80 -19.76 -34.61
N ARG A 127 6.94 -18.97 -35.25
CA ARG A 127 6.81 -18.96 -36.73
C ARG A 127 8.10 -18.49 -37.39
N GLU A 128 8.73 -17.45 -36.84
CA GLU A 128 10.00 -16.93 -37.36
C GLU A 128 11.12 -17.96 -37.22
N GLN A 129 11.27 -18.59 -36.05
CA GLN A 129 12.25 -19.65 -35.84
C GLN A 129 12.06 -20.82 -36.81
N GLN A 130 10.82 -21.23 -37.06
CA GLN A 130 10.53 -22.27 -38.06
C GLN A 130 10.98 -21.84 -39.46
N ARG A 131 10.72 -20.59 -39.85
CA ARG A 131 11.12 -20.03 -41.14
C ARG A 131 12.64 -19.99 -41.30
N VAL A 132 13.36 -19.52 -40.28
CA VAL A 132 14.83 -19.50 -40.24
C VAL A 132 15.41 -20.92 -40.35
N ARG A 133 14.89 -21.88 -39.57
CA ARG A 133 15.31 -23.29 -39.64
C ARG A 133 15.10 -23.90 -41.03
N GLN A 134 13.94 -23.64 -41.65
CA GLN A 134 13.65 -24.11 -43.00
C GLN A 134 14.62 -23.52 -44.03
N TYR A 135 14.92 -22.23 -43.93
CA TYR A 135 15.88 -21.55 -44.80
C TYR A 135 17.30 -22.12 -44.66
N GLN A 136 17.78 -22.29 -43.43
CA GLN A 136 19.09 -22.90 -43.15
C GLN A 136 19.20 -24.31 -43.73
N LYS A 137 18.17 -25.15 -43.57
CA LYS A 137 18.14 -26.51 -44.14
C LYS A 137 18.21 -26.52 -45.66
N LYS A 138 17.65 -25.50 -46.33
CA LYS A 138 17.75 -25.37 -47.80
C LYS A 138 19.16 -24.98 -48.24
N LEU A 139 19.82 -24.06 -47.54
CA LEU A 139 21.19 -23.64 -47.84
C LEU A 139 22.22 -24.75 -47.62
N SER A 140 22.00 -25.64 -46.65
CA SER A 140 22.91 -26.75 -46.36
C SER A 140 22.74 -27.97 -47.28
N ARG A 141 21.84 -27.95 -48.28
CA ARG A 141 21.74 -29.03 -49.28
C ARG A 141 22.87 -28.86 -50.31
N PRO A 142 23.70 -29.89 -50.55
CA PRO A 142 24.70 -29.83 -51.61
C PRO A 142 24.01 -29.68 -52.98
N ALA A 143 24.65 -28.95 -53.89
CA ALA A 143 24.23 -28.89 -55.28
C ALA A 143 24.62 -30.22 -55.96
N ASP A 144 23.61 -30.96 -56.43
CA ASP A 144 23.80 -32.10 -57.34
C ASP A 144 24.24 -31.63 -58.73
#